data_AF-A0A970PEZ8-F1
#
_entry.id   AF-A0A970PEZ8-F1
#
_cell.length_a   1.000
_cell.length_b   1.000
_cell.length_c   1.000
_cell.angle_alpha   90.00
_cell.angle_beta   90.00
_cell.angle_gamma   90.00
#
_symmetry.space_group_name_H-M   'P 1'
#
loop_
_entity.id
_entity.type
_entity.pdbx_description
1 polymer ?
#
loop_
_entity_poly.entity_id
_entity_poly.type
_entity_poly.pdbx_seq_one_letter_code
_entity_poly.pdbx_strand_id
1 'polypeptide(L)'
;MERPEDWYDVELMTQRAFWNKHQMGCDEHYLVHKIRQHKDYIPEISRVALKDGEVIGCIMYTKSRIVSEDRAHDIITFGPL
;
A
#
# COMPACT_ATOMS: atom_id res chain seq x y z
N MET A 1 0.77 13.86 2.96
CA MET A 1 1.04 13.06 1.75
C MET A 1 2.41 12.44 1.97
N GLU A 2 2.59 11.18 1.61
CA GLU A 2 3.89 10.51 1.70
C GLU A 2 4.93 11.25 0.84
N ARG A 3 6.16 11.40 1.34
CA ARG A 3 7.31 11.91 0.59
C ARG A 3 8.37 10.81 0.42
N PRO A 4 9.29 10.93 -0.55
CA PRO A 4 10.37 9.94 -0.74
C PRO A 4 11.18 9.65 0.53
N GLU A 5 11.34 10.63 1.42
CA GLU A 5 12.03 10.42 2.70
C GLU A 5 11.29 9.43 3.63
N ASP A 6 9.97 9.32 3.51
CA ASP A 6 9.14 8.45 4.36
C ASP A 6 9.16 6.98 3.87
N TRP A 7 9.65 6.70 2.66
CA TRP A 7 9.45 5.40 1.99
C TRP A 7 10.04 4.23 2.77
N TYR A 8 11.24 4.39 3.30
CA TYR A 8 11.92 3.36 4.08
C TYR A 8 11.13 3.02 5.35
N ASP A 9 10.69 4.04 6.09
CA ASP A 9 9.96 3.85 7.34
C ASP A 9 8.58 3.22 7.10
N VAL A 10 7.92 3.60 6.00
CA VAL A 10 6.66 2.98 5.57
C VAL A 10 6.85 1.50 5.20
N GLU A 11 7.89 1.17 4.44
CA GLU A 11 8.19 -0.23 4.06
C GLU A 11 8.57 -1.06 5.30
N LEU A 12 9.40 -0.54 6.19
CA LEU A 12 9.82 -1.21 7.41
C LEU A 12 8.64 -1.42 8.39
N MET A 13 7.80 -0.41 8.57
CA MET A 13 6.57 -0.51 9.37
C MET A 13 5.64 -1.57 8.80
N THR A 14 5.43 -1.57 7.47
CA THR A 14 4.60 -2.59 6.79
C THR A 14 5.18 -3.99 6.99
N GLN A 15 6.50 -4.16 6.82
CA GLN A 15 7.16 -5.44 7.04
C GLN A 15 6.90 -5.96 8.46
N ARG A 16 7.07 -5.10 9.47
CA ARG A 16 6.83 -5.44 10.88
C ARG A 16 5.37 -5.79 11.17
N ALA A 17 4.41 -5.10 10.54
CA ALA A 17 2.99 -5.35 10.73
C ALA A 17 2.57 -6.74 10.25
N PHE A 18 3.15 -7.21 9.14
CA PHE A 18 2.77 -8.46 8.46
C PHE A 18 3.74 -9.63 8.69
N TRP A 19 4.89 -9.39 9.33
CA TRP A 19 5.92 -10.41 9.54
C TRP A 19 5.37 -11.68 10.21
N ASN A 20 5.51 -12.82 9.54
CA ASN A 20 5.08 -14.13 10.03
C ASN A 20 3.57 -14.23 10.37
N LYS A 21 2.73 -13.35 9.82
CA LYS A 21 1.27 -13.41 10.04
C LYS A 21 0.58 -14.42 9.15
N HIS A 22 0.96 -14.46 7.88
CA HIS A 22 0.33 -15.32 6.86
C HIS A 22 1.27 -16.39 6.30
N GLN A 23 2.57 -16.12 6.25
CA GLN A 23 3.62 -17.04 5.79
C GLN A 23 4.94 -16.72 6.48
N MET A 24 5.97 -17.54 6.28
CA MET A 24 7.32 -17.20 6.75
C MET A 24 7.82 -15.94 6.03
N GLY A 25 8.18 -14.90 6.79
CA GLY A 25 8.42 -13.56 6.26
C GLY A 25 7.11 -12.82 5.97
N CYS A 26 7.12 -11.97 4.96
CA CYS A 26 5.97 -11.23 4.43
C CYS A 26 6.37 -10.59 3.09
N ASP A 27 5.42 -10.24 2.22
CA ASP A 27 5.67 -9.60 0.91
C ASP A 27 5.04 -8.21 0.82
N GLU A 28 4.28 -7.81 1.82
CA GLU A 28 3.44 -6.61 1.86
C GLU A 28 4.29 -5.34 1.76
N HIS A 29 5.46 -5.32 2.41
CA HIS A 29 6.43 -4.23 2.28
C HIS A 29 6.99 -4.10 0.85
N TYR A 30 7.23 -5.22 0.18
CA TYR A 30 7.64 -5.23 -1.22
C TYR A 30 6.51 -4.77 -2.14
N LEU A 31 5.25 -5.14 -1.85
CA LEU A 31 4.09 -4.64 -2.57
C LEU A 31 3.97 -3.11 -2.45
N VAL A 32 4.12 -2.56 -1.24
CA VAL A 32 4.17 -1.11 -0.98
C VAL A 32 5.25 -0.43 -1.84
N HIS A 33 6.46 -0.99 -1.86
CA HIS A 33 7.55 -0.50 -2.70
C HIS A 33 7.15 -0.43 -4.19
N LYS A 34 6.57 -1.51 -4.72
CA LYS A 34 6.19 -1.62 -6.13
C LYS A 34 5.03 -0.71 -6.52
N ILE A 35 4.06 -0.50 -5.62
CA ILE A 35 2.87 0.32 -5.90
C ILE A 35 3.25 1.77 -6.25
N ARG A 36 4.25 2.36 -5.59
CA ARG A 36 4.62 3.78 -5.80
C ARG A 36 4.97 4.12 -7.25
N GLN A 37 5.48 3.15 -8.00
CA GLN A 37 5.88 3.30 -9.41
C GLN A 37 4.84 2.74 -10.39
N HIS A 38 3.74 2.17 -9.89
CA HIS A 38 2.72 1.59 -10.74
C HIS A 38 1.82 2.69 -11.33
N LYS A 39 1.52 2.58 -12.62
CA LYS A 39 0.68 3.55 -13.36
C LYS A 39 -0.72 3.76 -12.76
N ASP A 40 -1.22 2.77 -12.02
CA ASP A 40 -2.56 2.79 -11.43
C ASP A 40 -2.57 3.30 -9.99
N TYR A 41 -1.42 3.66 -9.40
CA TYR A 41 -1.33 4.24 -8.06
C TYR A 41 -1.97 5.63 -8.02
N ILE A 42 -2.69 5.91 -6.92
CA ILE A 42 -3.39 7.17 -6.68
C ILE A 42 -2.79 7.84 -5.43
N PRO A 43 -1.65 8.55 -5.57
CA PRO A 43 -0.97 9.18 -4.43
C PRO A 43 -1.83 10.27 -3.76
N GLU A 44 -2.75 10.89 -4.49
CA GLU A 44 -3.59 12.01 -4.04
C GLU A 44 -4.48 11.64 -2.84
N ILE A 45 -4.90 10.38 -2.75
CA ILE A 45 -5.77 9.86 -1.68
C ILE A 45 -5.05 8.89 -0.74
N SER A 46 -3.81 8.53 -1.04
CA SER A 46 -2.98 7.67 -0.19
C SER A 46 -2.44 8.45 1.02
N ARG A 47 -2.34 7.80 2.18
CA ARG A 47 -2.02 8.44 3.46
C ARG A 47 -1.04 7.62 4.28
N VAL A 48 -0.23 8.32 5.06
CA VAL A 48 0.64 7.76 6.10
C VAL A 48 0.16 8.30 7.43
N ALA A 49 0.05 7.43 8.42
CA ALA A 49 -0.28 7.78 9.79
C ALA A 49 1.01 7.98 10.59
N LEU A 50 1.09 9.11 11.29
CA LEU A 50 2.24 9.47 12.11
C LEU A 50 1.84 9.57 13.57
N LYS A 51 2.72 9.12 14.47
CA LYS A 51 2.62 9.36 15.90
C LYS A 51 4.00 9.76 16.42
N ASP A 52 4.08 10.91 17.08
CA ASP A 52 5.34 11.45 17.63
C ASP A 52 6.46 11.56 16.57
N GLY A 53 6.08 11.80 15.30
CA GLY A 53 7.00 11.87 14.16
C GLY A 53 7.34 10.53 13.51
N GLU A 54 6.92 9.41 14.09
CA GLU A 54 7.18 8.07 13.56
C GLU A 54 6.02 7.54 12.71
N VAL A 55 6.35 6.78 11.66
CA VAL A 55 5.37 6.09 10.82
C VAL A 55 4.74 4.92 11.57
N ILE A 56 3.43 4.96 11.76
CA ILE A 56 2.66 3.91 12.44
C ILE A 56 1.61 3.21 11.55
N GLY A 57 1.50 3.64 10.30
CA GLY A 57 0.54 3.06 9.37
C GLY A 57 0.63 3.70 7.98
N CYS A 58 0.18 2.98 6.97
CA CYS A 58 -0.03 3.53 5.64
C CYS A 58 -1.28 2.93 5.02
N ILE A 59 -1.91 3.69 4.12
CA ILE A 59 -2.97 3.22 3.26
C ILE A 59 -2.74 3.76 1.85
N MET A 60 -2.62 2.84 0.90
CA MET A 60 -2.34 3.10 -0.50
C MET A 60 -3.55 2.71 -1.35
N TYR A 61 -3.83 3.49 -2.38
CA TYR A 61 -4.96 3.26 -3.28
C TYR A 61 -4.49 3.07 -4.72
N THR A 62 -5.07 2.10 -5.41
CA THR A 62 -4.83 1.84 -6.84
C THR A 62 -6.14 1.76 -7.61
N LYS A 63 -6.12 2.20 -8.87
CA LYS A 63 -7.20 1.89 -9.83
C LYS A 63 -7.21 0.38 -10.07
N SER A 64 -8.39 -0.19 -10.18
CA SER A 64 -8.60 -1.62 -10.37
C SER A 64 -9.89 -1.85 -11.14
N ARG A 65 -10.15 -3.09 -11.55
CA ARG A 65 -11.35 -3.44 -12.30
C ARG A 65 -11.87 -4.80 -11.90
N ILE A 66 -13.17 -4.88 -11.67
CA ILE A 66 -13.88 -6.16 -11.56
C ILE A 66 -14.36 -6.53 -12.96
N VAL A 67 -13.94 -7.69 -13.45
CA VAL A 67 -14.29 -8.20 -14.78
C VAL A 67 -15.20 -9.41 -14.62
N SER A 68 -16.30 -9.41 -15.37
CA SER A 68 -17.26 -10.50 -15.54
C SER A 68 -17.42 -10.81 -17.03
N GLU A 69 -18.20 -11.83 -17.40
CA GLU A 69 -18.32 -12.27 -18.80
C GLU A 69 -18.81 -11.16 -19.74
N ASP A 70 -19.76 -10.35 -19.32
CA ASP A 70 -20.39 -9.31 -20.15
C ASP A 70 -20.00 -7.88 -19.74
N ARG A 71 -19.38 -7.68 -18.57
CA ARG A 71 -19.17 -6.35 -17.98
C ARG A 71 -17.83 -6.19 -17.28
N ALA A 72 -17.38 -4.94 -17.27
CA ALA A 72 -16.26 -4.46 -16.49
C ALA A 72 -16.69 -3.27 -15.65
N HIS A 73 -16.33 -3.27 -14.37
CA HIS A 73 -16.56 -2.17 -13.43
C HIS A 73 -15.24 -1.64 -12.91
N ASP A 74 -14.95 -0.37 -13.17
CA ASP A 74 -13.80 0.30 -12.59
C ASP A 74 -14.04 0.55 -11.10
N ILE A 75 -13.05 0.21 -10.29
CA ILE A 75 -13.07 0.31 -8.83
C ILE A 75 -11.75 0.89 -8.32
N ILE A 76 -11.71 1.21 -7.04
CA ILE A 76 -10.47 1.55 -6.33
C ILE A 76 -10.24 0.47 -5.28
N THR A 77 -9.03 -0.08 -5.26
CA THR A 77 -8.58 -1.02 -4.24
C THR A 77 -7.67 -0.28 -3.26
N PHE A 78 -7.74 -0.62 -1.98
CA PHE A 78 -6.84 -0.10 -0.96
C PHE A 78 -6.10 -1.23 -0.23
N GLY A 79 -4.93 -0.91 0.33
CA GLY A 79 -4.10 -1.80 1.13
C GLY A 79 -2.95 -1.04 1.82
N PRO A 80 -1.98 -1.71 2.46
CA PRO A 80 -1.79 -3.16 2.48
C PRO A 80 -2.86 -3.90 3.30
N LEU A 81 -3.27 -5.09 2.81
CA LEU A 81 -4.24 -6.00 3.45
C LEU A 81 -3.51 -7.16 4.10
#